data_AF-A0A1W9HIZ4-F1
#
_entry.id   AF-A0A1W9HIZ4-F1
#
_cell.length_a   1.000
_cell.length_b   1.000
_cell.length_c   1.000
_cell.angle_alpha   90.00
_cell.angle_beta   90.00
_cell.angle_gamma   90.00
#
_symmetry.space_group_name_H-M   'P 1'
#
loop_
_entity.id
_entity.type
_entity.pdbx_description
1 polymer ?
#
loop_
_entity_poly.entity_id
_entity_poly.type
_entity_poly.pdbx_seq_one_letter_code
_entity_poly.pdbx_strand_id
1 'polypeptide(L)'
;MKNVKIFLFSGILFGVLKPIMLIAGQLRQDEARQIIFVRGKSSAITATLELRVQEGGKERLVFGPVSAVVGRKGIAEVGKKREGDGKTPQGKFKIESAFGYEPKVETKLHFEQVTENDKWIDDVASSQYNQWVKGETSAKSFEVLRRSDDLYKYAFVIGYNRKPVVPGAGSAIFGHVWKDSKTGTAGCVAISETDMKNILRMLDKNLNPEIVISATAVESLN
;
A
#
# COMPACT_ATOMS: atom_id res chain seq x y z
N MET A 1 72.88 -39.32 10.02
CA MET A 1 71.82 -39.34 11.06
C MET A 1 71.38 -37.90 11.33
N LYS A 2 70.05 -37.72 11.48
CA LYS A 2 69.29 -36.53 11.90
C LYS A 2 68.84 -35.53 10.82
N ASN A 3 67.52 -35.51 10.62
CA ASN A 3 66.69 -34.59 9.85
C ASN A 3 66.57 -33.21 10.50
N VAL A 4 66.36 -32.13 9.72
CA VAL A 4 65.45 -31.02 10.05
C VAL A 4 64.88 -30.40 8.76
N LYS A 5 63.55 -30.19 8.72
CA LYS A 5 62.77 -29.44 7.72
C LYS A 5 62.90 -27.92 7.94
N ILE A 6 62.88 -27.10 6.88
CA ILE A 6 62.51 -25.67 6.95
C ILE A 6 61.69 -25.27 5.70
N PHE A 7 60.59 -24.57 5.97
CA PHE A 7 59.70 -23.82 5.05
C PHE A 7 60.37 -22.51 4.62
N LEU A 8 59.96 -21.90 3.49
CA LEU A 8 59.53 -20.49 3.42
C LEU A 8 59.10 -20.04 2.00
N PHE A 9 58.27 -19.01 2.01
CA PHE A 9 57.40 -18.42 0.98
C PHE A 9 58.04 -17.23 0.21
N SER A 10 57.26 -16.72 -0.75
CA SER A 10 57.29 -15.40 -1.42
C SER A 10 58.08 -15.34 -2.75
N GLY A 11 57.56 -14.82 -3.86
CA GLY A 11 56.39 -13.98 -4.09
C GLY A 11 56.79 -12.85 -5.03
N ILE A 12 56.67 -13.06 -6.35
CA ILE A 12 56.94 -12.02 -7.36
C ILE A 12 55.63 -11.35 -7.77
N LEU A 13 55.66 -10.04 -7.67
CA LEU A 13 54.65 -9.03 -7.99
C LEU A 13 54.33 -9.02 -9.49
N PHE A 14 53.07 -9.23 -9.88
CA PHE A 14 52.54 -8.82 -11.18
C PHE A 14 51.27 -8.00 -10.95
N GLY A 15 51.32 -6.74 -11.35
CA GLY A 15 50.18 -5.82 -11.32
C GLY A 15 49.09 -6.30 -12.26
N VAL A 16 47.85 -6.27 -11.79
CA VAL A 16 46.66 -6.43 -12.61
C VAL A 16 45.88 -5.13 -12.52
N LEU A 17 45.79 -4.43 -13.65
CA LEU A 17 44.85 -3.32 -13.83
C LEU A 17 43.45 -3.80 -13.43
N LYS A 18 42.85 -3.18 -12.41
CA LYS A 18 41.43 -3.40 -12.10
C LYS A 18 40.60 -2.89 -13.29
N PRO A 19 39.73 -3.71 -13.89
CA PRO A 19 38.76 -3.17 -14.83
C PRO A 19 37.80 -2.27 -14.07
N ILE A 20 37.65 -1.03 -14.54
CA ILE A 20 36.57 -0.14 -14.13
C ILE A 20 35.29 -0.76 -14.67
N MET A 21 34.61 -1.54 -13.84
CA MET A 21 33.29 -2.05 -14.15
C MET A 21 32.29 -0.90 -13.96
N LEU A 22 31.81 -0.36 -15.08
CA LEU A 22 30.67 0.54 -15.12
C LEU A 22 29.45 -0.22 -14.56
N ILE A 23 29.05 0.04 -13.32
CA ILE A 23 27.81 -0.50 -12.77
C ILE A 23 26.67 0.40 -13.28
N ALA A 24 26.20 0.13 -14.49
CA ALA A 24 24.88 0.55 -14.91
C ALA A 24 23.89 -0.54 -14.46
N GLY A 25 23.06 -0.24 -13.45
CA GLY A 25 21.80 -0.97 -13.26
C GLY A 25 21.76 -2.09 -12.23
N GLN A 26 22.46 -1.99 -11.09
CA GLN A 26 21.99 -2.69 -9.90
C GLN A 26 20.78 -1.91 -9.34
N LEU A 27 19.61 -2.09 -9.93
CA LEU A 27 18.35 -1.56 -9.40
C LEU A 27 18.22 -2.03 -7.94
N ARG A 28 18.07 -1.09 -7.00
CA ARG A 28 17.88 -1.41 -5.59
C ARG A 28 16.64 -2.30 -5.47
N GLN A 29 16.76 -3.45 -4.81
CA GLN A 29 15.61 -4.35 -4.59
C GLN A 29 14.45 -3.71 -3.81
N ASP A 30 14.68 -2.54 -3.21
CA ASP A 30 13.71 -1.80 -2.41
C ASP A 30 12.88 -0.76 -3.18
N GLU A 31 13.18 -0.50 -4.45
CA GLU A 31 12.40 0.44 -5.25
C GLU A 31 11.05 -0.15 -5.66
N ALA A 32 10.00 0.66 -5.51
CA ALA A 32 8.66 0.30 -5.92
C ALA A 32 8.56 0.34 -7.44
N ARG A 33 8.18 -0.79 -8.01
CA ARG A 33 7.99 -0.95 -9.45
C ARG A 33 6.52 -0.88 -9.85
N GLN A 34 5.60 -0.87 -8.91
CA GLN A 34 4.16 -0.64 -9.11
C GLN A 34 3.66 0.47 -8.22
N ILE A 35 3.03 1.48 -8.81
CA ILE A 35 2.48 2.64 -8.08
C ILE A 35 1.06 2.90 -8.54
N ILE A 36 0.11 2.79 -7.62
CA ILE A 36 -1.24 3.33 -7.78
C ILE A 36 -1.18 4.82 -7.49
N PHE A 37 -1.66 5.65 -8.40
CA PHE A 37 -1.86 7.08 -8.14
C PHE A 37 -3.34 7.36 -7.95
N VAL A 38 -3.67 8.01 -6.83
CA VAL A 38 -5.00 8.53 -6.53
C VAL A 38 -4.94 10.04 -6.46
N ARG A 39 -5.68 10.71 -7.36
CA ARG A 39 -5.68 12.17 -7.47
C ARG A 39 -7.09 12.71 -7.36
N GLY A 40 -7.33 13.61 -6.42
CA GLY A 40 -8.62 14.28 -6.24
C GLY A 40 -8.42 15.68 -5.67
N LYS A 41 -9.48 16.49 -5.58
CA LYS A 41 -9.40 17.79 -4.89
C LYS A 41 -9.47 17.57 -3.38
N SER A 42 -8.82 18.43 -2.60
CA SER A 42 -8.76 18.30 -1.13
C SER A 42 -10.13 18.24 -0.45
N SER A 43 -11.14 18.92 -0.99
CA SER A 43 -12.51 18.96 -0.45
C SER A 43 -13.51 18.08 -1.20
N ALA A 44 -13.11 17.43 -2.30
CA ALA A 44 -14.01 16.63 -3.12
C ALA A 44 -13.96 15.16 -2.72
N ILE A 45 -15.10 14.48 -2.86
CA ILE A 45 -15.16 13.03 -2.70
C ILE A 45 -14.67 12.29 -3.94
N THR A 46 -14.66 12.94 -5.10
CA THR A 46 -14.28 12.34 -6.38
C THR A 46 -12.78 12.42 -6.59
N ALA A 47 -12.23 11.32 -7.12
CA ALA A 47 -10.83 11.18 -7.48
C ALA A 47 -10.71 10.34 -8.77
N THR A 48 -9.50 10.28 -9.31
CA THR A 48 -9.10 9.30 -10.32
C THR A 48 -8.08 8.34 -9.74
N LEU A 49 -8.11 7.10 -10.22
CA LEU A 49 -7.13 6.07 -9.89
C LEU A 49 -6.48 5.55 -11.16
N GLU A 50 -5.16 5.44 -11.16
CA GLU A 50 -4.39 4.78 -12.22
C GLU A 50 -3.27 3.92 -11.61
N LEU A 51 -2.88 2.84 -12.30
CA LEU A 51 -1.71 2.04 -11.95
C LEU A 51 -0.62 2.26 -12.98
N ARG A 52 0.59 2.55 -12.50
CA ARG A 52 1.79 2.66 -13.32
C ARG A 52 2.85 1.66 -12.87
N VAL A 53 3.70 1.27 -13.82
CA VAL A 53 4.86 0.40 -13.58
C VAL A 53 6.13 1.15 -13.94
N GLN A 54 7.18 1.03 -13.12
CA GLN A 54 8.52 1.51 -13.45
C GLN A 54 9.36 0.39 -14.10
N GLU A 55 9.74 0.60 -15.36
CA GLU A 55 10.54 -0.33 -16.17
C GLU A 55 11.66 0.45 -16.88
N GLY A 56 12.93 0.09 -16.64
CA GLY A 56 14.07 0.71 -17.32
C GLY A 56 14.20 2.23 -17.11
N GLY A 57 13.82 2.74 -15.94
CA GLY A 57 13.82 4.17 -15.62
C GLY A 57 12.67 4.97 -16.24
N LYS A 58 11.70 4.31 -16.86
CA LYS A 58 10.49 4.93 -17.43
C LYS A 58 9.24 4.47 -16.68
N GLU A 59 8.27 5.37 -16.53
CA GLU A 59 6.93 5.04 -16.06
C GLU A 59 6.04 4.66 -17.24
N ARG A 60 5.30 3.55 -17.09
CA ARG A 60 4.31 3.10 -18.06
C ARG A 60 2.95 2.98 -17.38
N LEU A 61 1.93 3.62 -17.96
CA LEU A 61 0.54 3.44 -17.55
C LEU A 61 0.09 2.02 -17.92
N VAL A 62 -0.45 1.28 -16.94
CA VAL A 62 -0.92 -0.10 -17.16
C VAL A 62 -2.40 -0.29 -16.87
N PHE A 63 -3.02 0.63 -16.14
CA PHE A 63 -4.45 0.64 -15.88
C PHE A 63 -4.95 2.04 -15.54
N GLY A 64 -6.17 2.36 -15.96
CA GLY A 64 -6.83 3.64 -15.71
C GLY A 64 -6.49 4.73 -16.75
N PRO A 65 -6.87 5.98 -16.48
CA PRO A 65 -7.54 6.43 -15.25
C PRO A 65 -8.97 5.91 -15.16
N VAL A 66 -9.35 5.43 -13.97
CA VAL A 66 -10.75 5.10 -13.61
C VAL A 66 -11.26 6.08 -12.57
N SER A 67 -12.58 6.22 -12.46
CA SER A 67 -13.18 6.98 -11.39
C SER A 67 -12.94 6.31 -10.04
N ALA A 68 -12.72 7.12 -9.01
CA ALA A 68 -12.59 6.69 -7.63
C ALA A 68 -13.33 7.64 -6.70
N VAL A 69 -13.64 7.16 -5.50
CA VAL A 69 -14.10 7.98 -4.38
C VAL A 69 -13.13 7.89 -3.21
N VAL A 70 -12.97 9.01 -2.51
CA VAL A 70 -12.15 9.15 -1.30
C VAL A 70 -13.04 9.49 -0.10
N GLY A 71 -12.45 9.83 1.04
CA GLY A 71 -13.16 10.22 2.24
C GLY A 71 -14.25 11.26 1.97
N ARG A 72 -15.39 11.17 2.66
CA ARG A 72 -16.53 12.09 2.56
C ARG A 72 -16.19 13.55 2.86
N LYS A 73 -15.04 13.81 3.51
CA LYS A 73 -14.47 15.15 3.73
C LYS A 73 -13.20 15.41 2.91
N GLY A 74 -13.02 14.64 1.84
CA GLY A 74 -11.93 14.72 0.88
C GLY A 74 -10.61 14.13 1.37
N ILE A 75 -9.50 14.72 0.92
CA ILE A 75 -8.14 14.28 1.21
C ILE A 75 -7.55 15.20 2.29
N ALA A 76 -7.01 14.60 3.36
CA ALA A 76 -6.33 15.33 4.41
C ALA A 76 -5.00 15.90 3.91
N GLU A 77 -4.66 17.11 4.34
CA GLU A 77 -3.30 17.63 4.20
C GLU A 77 -2.27 16.69 4.83
N VAL A 78 -1.04 16.74 4.32
CA VAL A 78 0.07 15.90 4.81
C VAL A 78 0.21 16.05 6.34
N GLY A 79 0.12 14.94 7.05
CA GLY A 79 0.24 14.90 8.51
C GLY A 79 -0.96 15.44 9.29
N LYS A 80 -2.09 15.75 8.64
CA LYS A 80 -3.31 16.28 9.29
C LYS A 80 -4.45 15.28 9.42
N LYS A 81 -4.31 14.07 8.86
CA LYS A 81 -5.26 12.97 9.03
C LYS A 81 -5.36 12.59 10.52
N ARG A 82 -6.59 12.32 10.99
CA ARG A 82 -6.90 11.87 12.37
C ARG A 82 -7.98 10.80 12.36
N GLU A 83 -8.13 10.07 13.46
CA GLU A 83 -9.23 9.12 13.65
C GLU A 83 -10.59 9.80 13.53
N GLY A 84 -11.54 9.15 12.84
CA GLY A 84 -12.91 9.66 12.66
C GLY A 84 -13.07 10.93 11.82
N ASP A 85 -11.99 11.50 11.25
CA ASP A 85 -12.05 12.77 10.53
C ASP A 85 -12.75 12.70 9.16
N GLY A 86 -13.09 11.52 8.66
CA GLY A 86 -13.76 11.32 7.38
C GLY A 86 -12.91 11.66 6.14
N LYS A 87 -11.58 11.78 6.28
CA LYS A 87 -10.66 12.14 5.20
C LYS A 87 -9.75 10.98 4.81
N THR A 88 -9.32 10.95 3.55
CA THR A 88 -8.28 10.03 3.08
C THR A 88 -6.89 10.63 3.33
N PRO A 89 -5.90 9.87 3.84
CA PRO A 89 -4.57 10.42 4.07
C PRO A 89 -3.86 10.77 2.76
N GLN A 90 -3.27 11.97 2.69
CA GLN A 90 -2.31 12.31 1.64
C GLN A 90 -0.93 11.73 1.97
N GLY A 91 -0.26 11.15 0.96
CA GLY A 91 1.07 10.62 1.11
C GLY A 91 1.35 9.42 0.21
N LYS A 92 2.44 8.73 0.54
CA LYS A 92 2.92 7.54 -0.17
C LYS A 92 2.94 6.37 0.82
N PHE A 93 2.25 5.29 0.48
CA PHE A 93 2.05 4.15 1.38
C PHE A 93 2.29 2.82 0.65
N LYS A 94 2.75 1.80 1.38
CA LYS A 94 2.81 0.44 0.85
C LYS A 94 1.41 -0.14 0.73
N ILE A 95 1.20 -0.99 -0.28
CA ILE A 95 0.06 -1.91 -0.32
C ILE A 95 0.51 -3.20 0.37
N GLU A 96 0.00 -3.47 1.57
CA GLU A 96 0.58 -4.52 2.44
C GLU A 96 0.08 -5.93 2.10
N SER A 97 -1.21 -6.07 1.84
CA SER A 97 -1.89 -7.34 1.56
C SER A 97 -3.24 -7.07 0.91
N ALA A 98 -3.81 -8.10 0.28
CA ALA A 98 -5.19 -8.12 -0.18
C ALA A 98 -6.06 -8.94 0.77
N PHE A 99 -7.35 -8.66 0.78
CA PHE A 99 -8.35 -9.46 1.50
C PHE A 99 -9.70 -9.40 0.80
N GLY A 100 -10.58 -10.34 1.13
CA GLY A 100 -11.91 -10.41 0.55
C GLY A 100 -12.69 -11.62 1.04
N TYR A 101 -13.88 -11.82 0.49
CA TYR A 101 -14.81 -12.82 1.02
C TYR A 101 -14.65 -14.19 0.37
N GLU A 102 -14.20 -14.20 -0.88
CA GLU A 102 -13.98 -15.44 -1.62
C GLU A 102 -12.78 -16.19 -1.02
N PRO A 103 -12.81 -17.53 -0.99
CA PRO A 103 -11.69 -18.34 -0.51
C PRO A 103 -10.44 -18.20 -1.37
N LYS A 104 -10.60 -17.75 -2.62
CA LYS A 104 -9.51 -17.48 -3.54
C LYS A 104 -9.88 -16.35 -4.49
N VAL A 105 -8.93 -15.45 -4.70
CA VAL A 105 -9.00 -14.37 -5.68
C VAL A 105 -7.77 -14.45 -6.58
N GLU A 106 -7.92 -14.05 -7.84
CA GLU A 106 -6.81 -13.93 -8.77
C GLU A 106 -5.96 -12.70 -8.40
N THR A 107 -4.91 -12.93 -7.60
CA THR A 107 -3.94 -11.90 -7.20
C THR A 107 -2.57 -12.52 -6.91
N LYS A 108 -1.52 -11.72 -7.03
CA LYS A 108 -0.15 -12.10 -6.62
C LYS A 108 0.27 -11.45 -5.30
N LEU A 109 -0.62 -10.68 -4.67
CA LEU A 109 -0.45 -10.23 -3.29
C LEU A 109 -0.66 -11.41 -2.33
N HIS A 110 -0.16 -11.27 -1.10
CA HIS A 110 -0.69 -12.09 -0.01
C HIS A 110 -2.18 -11.77 0.15
N PHE A 111 -3.02 -12.80 0.17
CA PHE A 111 -4.47 -12.67 0.24
C PHE A 111 -5.01 -13.41 1.46
N GLU A 112 -5.82 -12.73 2.26
CA GLU A 112 -6.51 -13.31 3.42
C GLU A 112 -8.03 -13.37 3.16
N GLN A 113 -8.63 -14.54 3.36
CA GLN A 113 -10.09 -14.67 3.33
C GLN A 113 -10.68 -14.15 4.64
N VAL A 114 -11.59 -13.19 4.52
CA VAL A 114 -12.33 -12.60 5.62
C VAL A 114 -13.56 -13.42 5.98
N THR A 115 -13.77 -13.59 7.28
CA THR A 115 -14.96 -14.22 7.89
C THR A 115 -15.67 -13.23 8.83
N GLU A 116 -16.84 -13.61 9.34
CA GLU A 116 -17.58 -12.82 10.34
C GLU A 116 -16.79 -12.54 11.62
N ASN A 117 -15.72 -13.30 11.88
CA ASN A 117 -14.88 -13.15 13.07
C ASN A 117 -13.77 -12.12 12.90
N ASP A 118 -13.52 -11.63 11.69
CA ASP A 118 -12.40 -10.75 11.36
C ASP A 118 -12.77 -9.28 11.57
N LYS A 119 -11.94 -8.59 12.34
CA LYS A 119 -12.14 -7.22 12.81
C LYS A 119 -10.87 -6.40 12.60
N TRP A 120 -11.02 -5.10 12.35
CA TRP A 120 -9.92 -4.15 12.40
C TRP A 120 -10.16 -3.16 13.53
N ILE A 121 -9.26 -3.12 14.50
CA ILE A 121 -9.47 -2.32 15.72
C ILE A 121 -9.24 -0.84 15.42
N ASP A 122 -10.26 -0.02 15.65
CA ASP A 122 -10.21 1.45 15.53
C ASP A 122 -10.30 2.16 16.90
N ASP A 123 -10.40 1.40 17.99
CA ASP A 123 -10.35 1.90 19.36
C ASP A 123 -8.97 2.46 19.71
N VAL A 124 -8.86 3.78 19.81
CA VAL A 124 -7.63 4.52 20.13
C VAL A 124 -7.03 4.12 21.48
N ALA A 125 -7.84 3.64 22.43
CA ALA A 125 -7.37 3.20 23.75
C ALA A 125 -6.88 1.74 23.76
N SER A 126 -7.11 0.98 22.68
CA SER A 126 -6.70 -0.42 22.59
C SER A 126 -5.20 -0.57 22.29
N SER A 127 -4.56 -1.54 22.94
CA SER A 127 -3.18 -1.96 22.58
C SER A 127 -3.09 -2.55 21.17
N GLN A 128 -4.23 -2.94 20.60
CA GLN A 128 -4.35 -3.48 19.25
C GLN A 128 -4.84 -2.44 18.22
N TYR A 129 -4.83 -1.14 18.57
CA TYR A 129 -5.25 -0.07 17.65
C TYR A 129 -4.58 -0.21 16.28
N ASN A 130 -5.36 -0.05 15.22
CA ASN A 130 -4.99 -0.20 13.82
C ASN A 130 -4.38 -1.57 13.43
N GLN A 131 -4.88 -2.64 14.06
CA GLN A 131 -4.50 -4.03 13.77
C GLN A 131 -5.71 -4.89 13.44
N TRP A 132 -5.46 -5.92 12.62
CA TRP A 132 -6.42 -6.98 12.34
C TRP A 132 -6.46 -7.97 13.52
N VAL A 133 -7.66 -8.27 14.01
CA VAL A 133 -7.92 -9.24 15.07
C VAL A 133 -8.99 -10.22 14.61
N LYS A 134 -8.76 -11.52 14.86
CA LYS A 134 -9.72 -12.57 14.56
C LYS A 134 -10.29 -13.14 15.86
N GLY A 135 -11.62 -13.19 15.95
CA GLY A 135 -12.33 -13.69 17.13
C GLY A 135 -12.73 -12.58 18.10
N GLU A 136 -12.82 -12.92 19.38
CA GLU A 136 -13.23 -11.99 20.44
C GLU A 136 -12.18 -10.89 20.66
N THR A 137 -12.65 -9.71 21.07
CA THR A 137 -11.79 -8.57 21.41
C THR A 137 -12.41 -7.79 22.55
N SER A 138 -11.56 -7.21 23.41
CA SER A 138 -11.97 -6.28 24.47
C SER A 138 -11.95 -4.82 24.02
N ALA A 139 -11.58 -4.55 22.76
CA ALA A 139 -11.63 -3.20 22.20
C ALA A 139 -13.06 -2.67 22.18
N LYS A 140 -13.23 -1.39 22.47
CA LYS A 140 -14.57 -0.75 22.54
C LYS A 140 -15.17 -0.47 21.18
N SER A 141 -14.35 -0.42 20.14
CA SER A 141 -14.77 -0.23 18.75
C SER A 141 -13.86 -0.99 17.79
N PHE A 142 -14.43 -1.38 16.67
CA PHE A 142 -13.74 -2.03 15.57
C PHE A 142 -14.59 -1.95 14.29
N GLU A 143 -13.91 -1.99 13.15
CA GLU A 143 -14.49 -2.23 11.84
C GLU A 143 -14.68 -3.75 11.65
N VAL A 144 -15.87 -4.19 11.27
CA VAL A 144 -16.11 -5.59 10.88
C VAL A 144 -15.68 -5.76 9.43
N LEU A 145 -14.82 -6.73 9.15
CA LEU A 145 -14.27 -6.89 7.79
C LEU A 145 -15.24 -7.62 6.86
N ARG A 146 -16.10 -8.53 7.35
CA ARG A 146 -17.17 -9.13 6.57
C ARG A 146 -18.43 -8.27 6.66
N ARG A 147 -18.53 -7.26 5.79
CA ARG A 147 -19.67 -6.33 5.78
C ARG A 147 -20.84 -6.88 4.97
N SER A 148 -22.07 -6.58 5.41
CA SER A 148 -23.30 -6.96 4.71
C SER A 148 -23.59 -6.14 3.44
N ASP A 149 -22.91 -5.01 3.26
CA ASP A 149 -23.02 -4.16 2.06
C ASP A 149 -21.94 -4.47 1.00
N ASP A 150 -21.18 -5.53 1.22
CA ASP A 150 -20.16 -6.06 0.32
C ASP A 150 -19.03 -5.10 -0.11
N LEU A 151 -18.85 -3.96 0.58
CA LEU A 151 -17.82 -2.98 0.23
C LEU A 151 -16.39 -3.55 0.34
N TYR A 152 -16.19 -4.57 1.18
CA TYR A 152 -14.91 -5.26 1.37
C TYR A 152 -14.83 -6.63 0.68
N LYS A 153 -15.74 -6.90 -0.26
CA LYS A 153 -15.73 -8.14 -1.05
C LYS A 153 -14.39 -8.37 -1.75
N TYR A 154 -13.78 -7.27 -2.22
CA TYR A 154 -12.41 -7.21 -2.73
C TYR A 154 -11.74 -5.95 -2.18
N ALA A 155 -10.64 -6.13 -1.47
CA ALA A 155 -9.93 -5.01 -0.85
C ALA A 155 -8.43 -5.25 -0.72
N PHE A 156 -7.69 -4.18 -0.44
CA PHE A 156 -6.29 -4.23 -0.03
C PHE A 156 -5.99 -3.25 1.09
N VAL A 157 -5.02 -3.60 1.93
CA VAL A 157 -4.55 -2.78 3.05
C VAL A 157 -3.60 -1.68 2.54
N ILE A 158 -3.96 -0.42 2.80
CA ILE A 158 -3.06 0.71 2.63
C ILE A 158 -2.29 0.87 3.94
N GLY A 159 -0.95 0.81 3.88
CA GLY A 159 -0.05 0.86 5.04
C GLY A 159 0.04 2.21 5.75
N TYR A 160 -1.08 2.92 5.90
CA TYR A 160 -1.17 4.17 6.65
C TYR A 160 -1.21 3.91 8.16
N ASN A 161 -0.36 4.61 8.92
CA ASN A 161 -0.30 4.55 10.39
C ASN A 161 -0.04 3.14 10.96
N ARG A 162 0.82 2.36 10.30
CA ARG A 162 1.07 0.94 10.63
C ARG A 162 2.45 0.66 11.21
N LYS A 163 3.45 1.47 10.89
CA LYS A 163 4.86 1.26 11.29
C LYS A 163 5.60 2.60 11.47
N PRO A 164 5.71 3.13 12.70
CA PRO A 164 4.98 2.70 13.90
C PRO A 164 3.49 3.04 13.82
N VAL A 165 2.68 2.41 14.68
CA VAL A 165 1.28 2.80 14.90
C VAL A 165 1.23 3.96 15.89
N VAL A 166 0.53 5.04 15.53
CA VAL A 166 0.27 6.21 16.39
C VAL A 166 -1.23 6.27 16.69
N PRO A 167 -1.65 6.03 17.95
CA PRO A 167 -3.05 6.14 18.37
C PRO A 167 -3.69 7.47 17.97
N GLY A 168 -4.89 7.40 17.38
CA GLY A 168 -5.67 8.57 16.98
C GLY A 168 -5.24 9.24 15.67
N ALA A 169 -4.17 8.78 15.01
CA ALA A 169 -3.79 9.30 13.69
C ALA A 169 -4.69 8.78 12.55
N GLY A 170 -5.56 7.81 12.82
CA GLY A 170 -6.47 7.19 11.86
C GLY A 170 -6.11 5.73 11.62
N SER A 171 -7.12 4.91 11.39
CA SER A 171 -7.02 3.46 11.22
C SER A 171 -7.84 2.97 10.04
N ALA A 172 -7.76 1.67 9.74
CA ALA A 172 -8.60 0.97 8.76
C ALA A 172 -8.67 1.67 7.38
N ILE A 173 -7.50 2.07 6.85
CA ILE A 173 -7.41 2.69 5.52
C ILE A 173 -7.16 1.60 4.49
N PHE A 174 -8.14 1.42 3.60
CA PHE A 174 -8.13 0.37 2.59
C PHE A 174 -8.37 0.94 1.18
N GLY A 175 -8.00 0.16 0.17
CA GLY A 175 -8.56 0.26 -1.17
C GLY A 175 -9.66 -0.80 -1.34
N HIS A 176 -10.88 -0.43 -1.73
CA HIS A 176 -11.99 -1.40 -1.75
C HIS A 176 -13.08 -1.10 -2.79
N VAL A 177 -14.13 -1.92 -2.83
CA VAL A 177 -15.29 -1.74 -3.73
C VAL A 177 -16.15 -0.59 -3.21
N TRP A 178 -16.46 0.39 -4.06
CA TRP A 178 -17.33 1.51 -3.68
C TRP A 178 -18.80 1.07 -3.56
N LYS A 179 -19.61 1.90 -2.93
CA LYS A 179 -21.06 1.79 -3.06
C LYS A 179 -21.50 2.25 -4.45
N ASP A 180 -21.03 3.44 -4.83
CA ASP A 180 -21.20 4.08 -6.12
C ASP A 180 -20.16 5.21 -6.26
N SER A 181 -20.12 5.85 -7.43
CA SER A 181 -19.19 6.96 -7.71
C SER A 181 -19.56 8.30 -7.05
N LYS A 182 -20.64 8.35 -6.27
CA LYS A 182 -21.20 9.57 -5.65
C LYS A 182 -21.16 9.53 -4.12
N THR A 183 -20.73 8.42 -3.53
CA THR A 183 -20.70 8.21 -2.08
C THR A 183 -19.27 8.19 -1.56
N GLY A 184 -18.88 9.20 -0.78
CA GLY A 184 -17.57 9.25 -0.14
C GLY A 184 -17.41 8.22 0.99
N THR A 185 -16.17 7.78 1.22
CA THR A 185 -15.83 6.78 2.24
C THR A 185 -15.63 7.41 3.64
N ALA A 186 -15.25 6.62 4.65
CA ALA A 186 -14.78 7.15 5.92
C ALA A 186 -13.30 7.59 5.92
N GLY A 187 -12.56 7.32 4.83
CA GLY A 187 -11.13 7.61 4.69
C GLY A 187 -10.40 6.68 3.73
N CYS A 188 -11.03 5.56 3.34
CA CYS A 188 -10.55 4.65 2.31
C CYS A 188 -10.54 5.29 0.90
N VAL A 189 -9.92 4.58 -0.04
CA VAL A 189 -10.09 4.79 -1.49
C VAL A 189 -11.01 3.69 -2.01
N ALA A 190 -12.01 4.03 -2.82
CA ALA A 190 -12.90 3.03 -3.39
C ALA A 190 -13.18 3.23 -4.88
N ILE A 191 -13.31 2.13 -5.62
CA ILE A 191 -13.58 2.09 -7.07
C ILE A 191 -14.61 1.01 -7.39
N SER A 192 -15.01 0.85 -8.66
CA SER A 192 -15.95 -0.19 -9.05
C SER A 192 -15.45 -1.60 -8.73
N GLU A 193 -16.35 -2.56 -8.51
CA GLU A 193 -15.97 -3.96 -8.28
C GLU A 193 -15.13 -4.51 -9.45
N THR A 194 -15.52 -4.18 -10.69
CA THR A 194 -14.80 -4.56 -11.90
C THR A 194 -13.36 -4.04 -11.88
N ASP A 195 -13.17 -2.76 -11.56
CA ASP A 195 -11.85 -2.14 -11.54
C ASP A 195 -11.01 -2.66 -10.36
N MET A 196 -11.63 -2.92 -9.21
CA MET A 196 -10.95 -3.49 -8.05
C MET A 196 -10.41 -4.89 -8.34
N LYS A 197 -11.20 -5.74 -9.02
CA LYS A 197 -10.73 -7.05 -9.48
C LYS A 197 -9.56 -6.94 -10.46
N ASN A 198 -9.60 -5.98 -11.38
CA ASN A 198 -8.50 -5.73 -12.31
C ASN A 198 -7.23 -5.27 -11.60
N ILE A 199 -7.35 -4.33 -10.64
CA ILE A 199 -6.23 -3.88 -9.82
C ILE A 199 -5.61 -5.06 -9.04
N LEU A 200 -6.42 -5.85 -8.33
CA LEU A 200 -5.91 -6.99 -7.54
C LEU A 200 -5.19 -8.04 -8.42
N ARG A 201 -5.68 -8.28 -9.64
CA ARG A 201 -5.02 -9.17 -10.61
C ARG A 201 -3.65 -8.64 -11.05
N MET A 202 -3.52 -7.33 -11.21
CA MET A 202 -2.30 -6.69 -11.72
C MET A 202 -1.24 -6.49 -10.65
N LEU A 203 -1.61 -6.26 -9.39
CA LEU A 203 -0.67 -6.05 -8.30
C LEU A 203 0.15 -7.31 -8.00
N ASP A 204 1.46 -7.13 -7.86
CA ASP A 204 2.45 -8.18 -7.64
C ASP A 204 3.35 -7.79 -6.47
N LYS A 205 3.34 -8.61 -5.41
CA LYS A 205 4.13 -8.35 -4.20
C LYS A 205 5.62 -8.18 -4.50
N ASN A 206 6.13 -8.85 -5.53
CA ASN A 206 7.54 -8.79 -5.89
C ASN A 206 7.91 -7.48 -6.60
N LEU A 207 6.91 -6.70 -7.05
CA LEU A 207 7.07 -5.36 -7.62
C LEU A 207 6.92 -4.25 -6.56
N ASN A 208 6.89 -4.60 -5.27
CA ASN A 208 6.83 -3.67 -4.13
C ASN A 208 5.74 -2.60 -4.28
N PRO A 209 4.45 -3.00 -4.41
CA PRO A 209 3.39 -2.10 -4.80
C PRO A 209 3.13 -1.01 -3.75
N GLU A 210 2.94 0.20 -4.23
CA GLU A 210 2.67 1.40 -3.44
C GLU A 210 1.45 2.13 -3.95
N ILE A 211 0.90 3.00 -3.10
CA ILE A 211 -0.15 3.95 -3.45
C ILE A 211 0.29 5.36 -3.06
N VAL A 212 0.18 6.28 -4.02
CA VAL A 212 0.41 7.71 -3.84
C VAL A 212 -0.94 8.41 -3.92
N ILE A 213 -1.34 9.02 -2.82
CA ILE A 213 -2.59 9.76 -2.70
C ILE A 213 -2.24 11.24 -2.61
N SER A 214 -2.77 12.06 -3.50
CA SER A 214 -2.49 13.50 -3.54
C SER A 214 -3.73 14.32 -3.77
N ALA A 215 -3.91 15.39 -2.98
CA ALA A 215 -4.81 16.47 -3.35
C ALA A 215 -4.19 17.28 -4.49
N THR A 216 -4.88 17.40 -5.63
CA THR A 216 -4.59 18.45 -6.61
C THR A 216 -4.93 19.79 -5.99
N ALA A 217 -4.00 20.76 -6.03
CA ALA A 217 -4.30 22.13 -5.66
C ALA A 217 -5.55 22.60 -6.43
N VAL A 218 -6.46 23.28 -5.74
CA VAL A 218 -7.46 24.07 -6.45
C VAL A 218 -6.64 25.17 -7.11
N GLU A 219 -6.47 25.12 -8.43
CA GLU A 219 -6.14 26.34 -9.17
C GLU A 219 -7.25 27.33 -8.81
N SER A 220 -6.90 28.32 -8.00
CA SER A 220 -7.75 29.49 -7.78
C SER A 220 -7.96 30.07 -9.16
N LEU A 221 -9.18 29.91 -9.69
CA LEU A 221 -9.62 30.70 -10.83
C LEU A 221 -9.53 32.15 -10.36
N ASN A 222 -8.63 32.89 -11.02
CA ASN A 222 -8.44 34.33 -10.85
C ASN A 222 -9.75 35.09 -10.99
#